data_AF-A0A9E1DVH3-F1
#
_entry.id   AF-A0A9E1DVH3-F1
#
_cell.length_a   1.000
_cell.length_b   1.000
_cell.length_c   1.000
_cell.angle_alpha   90.00
_cell.angle_beta   90.00
_cell.angle_gamma   90.00
#
_symmetry.space_group_name_H-M   'P 1'
#
loop_
_entity.id
_entity.type
_entity.pdbx_description
1 polymer ?
#
loop_
_entity_poly.entity_id
_entity_poly.type
_entity_poly.pdbx_seq_one_letter_code
_entity_poly.pdbx_strand_id
1 'polypeptide(L)'
;MRAKLIRAVLIVFMLTGSAAAVDHGQYLKDSYPDGPAVTQDCLKCHQKQAADFMETAHWLWEGPSPHVSGQPEDLRLGKRNLMNNY
;
A
#
# COMPACT_ATOMS: atom_id res chain seq x y z
N MET A 1 33.93 10.09 -24.74
CA MET A 1 32.61 10.43 -25.36
C MET A 1 31.51 9.43 -24.99
N ARG A 2 31.76 8.12 -25.02
CA ARG A 2 30.78 7.06 -24.65
C ARG A 2 30.18 7.18 -23.24
N ALA A 3 30.99 7.52 -22.23
CA ALA A 3 30.52 7.68 -20.85
C ALA A 3 29.58 8.90 -20.63
N LYS A 4 29.76 9.96 -21.43
CA LYS A 4 28.85 11.13 -21.42
C LYS A 4 27.50 10.79 -22.06
N LEU A 5 27.51 9.96 -23.10
CA LEU A 5 26.32 9.47 -23.78
C LEU A 5 25.50 8.52 -22.87
N ILE A 6 26.16 7.62 -22.15
CA ILE A 6 25.51 6.71 -21.18
C ILE A 6 24.88 7.47 -20.02
N ARG A 7 25.57 8.49 -19.48
CA ARG A 7 24.99 9.37 -18.45
C ARG A 7 23.77 10.15 -18.95
N ALA A 8 23.82 10.67 -20.18
CA ALA A 8 22.69 11.39 -20.76
C ALA A 8 21.45 10.48 -20.97
N VAL A 9 21.66 9.24 -21.42
CA VAL A 9 20.57 8.26 -21.60
C VAL A 9 19.94 7.85 -20.27
N LEU A 10 20.75 7.63 -19.22
CA LEU A 10 20.24 7.31 -17.88
C LEU A 10 19.43 8.46 -17.25
N ILE A 11 19.83 9.71 -17.48
CA ILE A 11 19.08 10.89 -17.01
C ILE A 11 17.73 11.03 -17.74
N VAL A 12 17.69 10.79 -19.05
CA VAL A 12 16.44 10.82 -19.84
C VAL A 12 15.48 9.71 -19.42
N PHE A 13 15.97 8.53 -19.03
CA PHE A 13 15.13 7.43 -18.54
C PHE A 13 14.54 7.72 -17.15
N MET A 14 15.23 8.47 -16.29
CA MET A 14 14.69 8.90 -14.98
C MET A 14 13.63 10.01 -15.10
N LEU A 15 13.66 10.82 -16.16
CA LEU A 15 12.72 11.93 -16.37
C LEU A 15 11.38 11.52 -17.01
N THR A 16 11.25 10.28 -17.48
CA THR A 16 10.03 9.77 -18.15
C THR A 16 9.13 8.94 -17.24
N GLY A 17 9.47 8.83 -15.95
CA GLY A 17 8.84 7.93 -14.98
C GLY A 17 7.59 8.45 -14.27
N SER A 18 7.04 9.61 -14.63
CA SER A 18 5.73 10.02 -14.13
C SER A 18 4.64 9.34 -14.97
N ALA A 19 4.38 8.07 -14.70
CA ALA A 19 3.14 7.43 -15.14
C ALA A 19 1.99 8.37 -14.75
N ALA A 20 1.19 8.79 -15.73
CA ALA A 20 0.11 9.75 -15.52
C ALA A 20 -0.78 9.27 -14.37
N ALA A 21 -0.81 10.01 -13.27
CA ALA A 21 -1.72 9.72 -12.17
C ALA A 21 -3.16 9.83 -12.68
N VAL A 22 -3.99 8.83 -12.39
CA VAL A 22 -5.42 8.89 -12.72
C VAL A 22 -6.08 9.93 -11.81
N ASP A 23 -6.75 10.90 -12.41
CA ASP A 23 -7.58 11.84 -11.67
C ASP A 23 -8.87 11.15 -11.23
N HIS A 24 -8.94 10.78 -9.95
CA HIS A 24 -10.09 10.08 -9.37
C HIS A 24 -11.33 10.98 -9.27
N GLY A 25 -11.17 12.32 -9.28
CA GLY A 25 -12.29 13.26 -9.26
C GLY A 25 -13.16 13.19 -10.52
N GLN A 26 -12.65 12.60 -11.59
CA GLN A 26 -13.42 12.35 -12.81
C GLN A 26 -14.40 11.17 -12.66
N TYR A 27 -14.19 10.29 -11.68
CA TYR A 27 -14.96 9.06 -11.48
C TYR A 27 -15.79 9.09 -10.18
N LEU A 28 -15.29 9.72 -9.12
CA LEU A 28 -15.94 9.84 -7.83
C LEU A 28 -16.70 11.17 -7.75
N LYS A 29 -17.88 11.23 -8.38
CA LYS A 29 -18.70 12.47 -8.46
C LYS A 29 -19.82 12.53 -7.43
N ASP A 30 -20.13 11.41 -6.80
CA ASP A 30 -21.22 11.31 -5.85
C ASP A 30 -20.82 11.84 -4.48
N SER A 31 -21.82 12.22 -3.68
CA SER A 31 -21.64 12.44 -2.25
C SER A 31 -21.84 11.13 -1.51
N TYR A 32 -20.89 10.76 -0.65
CA TYR A 32 -20.94 9.51 0.10
C TYR A 32 -21.37 9.76 1.54
N PRO A 33 -22.35 9.02 2.07
CA PRO A 33 -22.82 9.18 3.45
C PRO A 33 -21.79 8.68 4.49
N ASP A 34 -20.90 7.76 4.11
CA ASP A 34 -19.87 7.19 5.00
C ASP A 34 -18.67 6.62 4.21
N GLY A 35 -17.66 6.14 4.95
CA GLY A 35 -16.44 5.52 4.39
C GLY A 35 -16.70 4.22 3.59
N PRO A 36 -17.54 3.29 4.09
CA PRO A 36 -17.92 2.11 3.32
C PRO A 36 -18.60 2.44 1.97
N ALA A 37 -19.44 3.47 1.92
CA ALA A 37 -20.12 3.88 0.70
C ALA A 37 -19.12 4.31 -0.40
N VAL A 38 -18.12 5.12 -0.07
CA VAL A 38 -17.05 5.45 -1.04
C VAL A 38 -16.18 4.24 -1.37
N THR A 39 -15.95 3.34 -0.41
CA THR A 39 -15.18 2.11 -0.65
C THR A 39 -15.85 1.22 -1.70
N GLN A 40 -17.19 1.12 -1.72
CA GLN A 40 -17.91 0.37 -2.75
C GLN A 40 -17.61 0.89 -4.16
N ASP A 41 -17.44 2.20 -4.32
CA ASP A 41 -17.04 2.81 -5.60
C ASP A 41 -15.58 2.54 -5.95
N CYS A 42 -14.66 2.66 -4.98
CA CYS A 42 -13.26 2.28 -5.17
C CYS A 42 -13.15 0.82 -5.65
N LEU A 43 -13.96 -0.08 -5.08
CA LEU A 43 -14.00 -1.50 -5.42
C LEU A 43 -14.56 -1.77 -6.82
N LYS A 44 -15.12 -0.80 -7.55
CA LYS A 44 -15.47 -1.02 -8.96
C LYS A 44 -14.23 -1.22 -9.84
N CYS A 45 -13.09 -0.66 -9.44
CA CYS A 45 -11.83 -0.74 -10.18
C CYS A 45 -10.69 -1.40 -9.37
N HIS A 46 -10.75 -1.36 -8.03
CA HIS A 46 -9.64 -1.75 -7.15
C HIS A 46 -9.92 -3.00 -6.29
N GLN A 47 -10.72 -3.96 -6.79
CA GLN A 47 -11.01 -5.20 -6.06
C GLN A 47 -9.74 -5.97 -5.69
N LYS A 48 -8.78 -6.07 -6.63
CA LYS A 48 -7.51 -6.77 -6.36
C LYS A 48 -6.73 -6.06 -5.26
N GLN A 49 -6.59 -4.72 -5.33
CA GLN A 49 -5.83 -3.97 -4.34
C GLN A 49 -6.48 -4.07 -2.95
N ALA A 50 -7.81 -4.08 -2.87
CA ALA A 50 -8.51 -4.32 -1.62
C ALA A 50 -8.23 -5.73 -1.09
N ALA A 51 -8.29 -6.76 -1.93
CA ALA A 51 -7.95 -8.14 -1.55
C ALA A 51 -6.50 -8.23 -1.04
N ASP A 52 -5.54 -7.70 -1.79
CA ASP A 52 -4.13 -7.66 -1.42
C ASP A 52 -3.92 -6.89 -0.10
N PHE A 53 -4.60 -5.76 0.09
CA PHE A 53 -4.50 -4.94 1.30
C PHE A 53 -5.00 -5.67 2.54
N MET A 54 -6.07 -6.45 2.40
CA MET A 54 -6.65 -7.23 3.50
C MET A 54 -5.73 -8.36 3.98
N GLU A 55 -4.72 -8.75 3.21
CA GLU A 55 -3.69 -9.71 3.63
C GLU A 55 -2.56 -9.05 4.45
N THR A 56 -2.53 -7.72 4.55
CA THR A 56 -1.44 -6.98 5.20
C THR A 56 -1.65 -6.79 6.70
N ALA A 57 -0.56 -6.48 7.41
CA ALA A 57 -0.61 -6.12 8.83
C ALA A 57 -1.47 -4.88 9.14
N HIS A 58 -1.68 -3.98 8.17
CA HIS A 58 -2.52 -2.79 8.37
C HIS A 58 -4.00 -3.13 8.50
N TRP A 59 -4.45 -4.19 7.82
CA TRP A 59 -5.81 -4.70 7.95
C TRP A 59 -5.93 -5.71 9.09
N LEU A 60 -5.03 -6.70 9.12
CA LEU A 60 -5.11 -7.82 10.07
C LEU A 60 -4.73 -7.41 11.50
N TRP A 61 -3.98 -6.30 11.64
CA TRP A 61 -3.34 -5.85 12.89
C TRP A 61 -2.43 -6.90 13.52
N GLU A 62 -1.81 -7.72 12.68
CA GLU A 62 -0.86 -8.75 13.05
C GLU A 62 0.15 -9.00 11.93
N GLY A 63 1.34 -9.47 12.28
CA GLY A 63 2.36 -9.89 11.34
C GLY A 63 3.37 -10.85 11.97
N PRO A 64 4.33 -11.35 11.16
CA PRO A 64 5.44 -12.15 11.68
C PRO A 64 6.18 -11.40 12.79
N SER A 65 6.51 -12.11 13.88
CA SER A 65 7.14 -11.50 15.06
C SER A 65 8.42 -12.24 15.52
N PRO A 66 9.39 -12.50 14.62
CA PRO A 66 10.57 -13.34 14.89
C PRO A 66 11.60 -12.71 15.84
N HIS A 67 11.32 -11.54 16.39
CA HIS A 67 12.25 -10.77 17.22
C HIS A 67 11.67 -10.44 18.59
N VAL A 68 10.55 -11.09 18.97
CA VAL A 68 9.94 -10.90 20.29
C VAL A 68 10.51 -11.92 21.26
N SER A 69 11.35 -11.43 22.17
CA SER A 69 12.01 -12.26 23.18
C SER A 69 11.01 -13.05 24.03
N GLY A 70 11.30 -14.33 24.24
CA GLY A 70 10.45 -15.23 25.03
C GLY A 70 9.19 -15.72 24.33
N GLN A 71 9.02 -15.45 23.03
CA GLN A 71 7.91 -15.94 22.22
C GLN A 71 8.38 -16.93 21.15
N PRO A 72 7.52 -17.87 20.72
CA PRO A 72 7.78 -18.69 19.53
C PRO A 72 7.99 -17.83 18.28
N GLU A 73 8.93 -18.22 17.43
CA GLU A 73 9.28 -17.53 16.18
C GLU A 73 8.12 -17.51 15.15
N ASP A 74 7.22 -18.49 15.23
CA ASP A 74 6.03 -18.61 14.38
C ASP A 74 4.80 -17.88 14.93
N LEU A 75 4.93 -17.22 16.09
CA LEU A 75 3.85 -16.45 16.66
C LEU A 75 3.60 -15.17 15.86
N ARG A 76 2.34 -14.96 15.47
CA ARG A 76 1.89 -13.70 14.87
C ARG A 76 1.44 -12.74 15.95
N LEU A 77 2.12 -11.61 16.08
CA LEU A 77 1.77 -10.54 16.99
C LEU A 77 1.49 -9.24 16.24
N GLY A 78 0.76 -8.35 16.90
CA GLY A 78 0.52 -6.98 16.44
C GLY A 78 -0.52 -6.31 17.33
N LYS A 79 -1.04 -5.16 16.89
CA LYS A 79 -1.99 -4.37 17.68
C LYS A 79 -3.23 -5.18 18.12
N ARG A 80 -3.59 -6.23 17.38
CA ARG A 80 -4.74 -7.08 17.71
C ARG A 80 -4.56 -7.88 19.00
N ASN A 81 -3.34 -8.28 19.34
CA ASN A 81 -3.06 -9.28 20.37
C ASN A 81 -1.79 -9.02 21.19
N LEU A 82 -1.11 -7.89 20.98
CA LEU A 82 0.06 -7.48 21.74
C LEU A 82 -0.35 -6.54 22.87
N MET A 83 -0.05 -6.94 24.10
CA MET A 83 -0.23 -6.08 25.28
C MET A 83 0.96 -5.13 25.42
N ASN A 84 0.66 -3.88 25.73
CA ASN A 84 1.65 -2.89 26.13
C ASN A 84 1.16 -2.13 27.38
N ASN A 85 1.95 -1.17 27.84
CA ASN A 85 1.69 -0.37 29.03
C ASN A 85 1.41 1.10 28.70
N TYR A 86 0.79 1.36 27.54
CA TYR A 86 0.38 2.69 27.08
C TYR A 86 -1.14 2.83 27.03
#